data_AF-A0A8S3X2H2-F1
#
_entry.id   AF-A0A8S3X2H2-F1
#
_cell.length_a   1.000
_cell.length_b   1.000
_cell.length_c   1.000
_cell.angle_alpha   90.00
_cell.angle_beta   90.00
_cell.angle_gamma   90.00
#
_symmetry.space_group_name_H-M   'P 1'
#
loop_
_entity.id
_entity.type
_entity.pdbx_description
1 polymer ?
#
loop_
_entity_poly.entity_id
_entity_poly.type
_entity_poly.pdbx_seq_one_letter_code
_entity_poly.pdbx_strand_id
1 'polypeptide(L)'
;MDKHDWLISKYPICFRGKKWYWPLVIRVLDMSLVNAWIIYNQINKDETIPLLDFRRRVCFAWMKKSKGKASKPTPGSSEVLLQPVRFDNVGHYMTKRDKKRRCEDKVVRKNL
;
A
#
# COMPACT_ATOMS: atom_id res chain seq x y z
N MET A 1 -5.36 31.17 3.06
CA MET A 1 -5.29 29.93 3.87
C MET A 1 -6.20 28.83 3.30
N ASP A 2 -7.01 29.12 2.28
CA ASP A 2 -8.08 28.24 1.79
C ASP A 2 -7.60 27.13 0.85
N LYS A 3 -6.52 27.39 0.10
CA LYS A 3 -5.94 26.40 -0.82
C LYS A 3 -5.33 25.21 -0.08
N HIS A 4 -4.74 25.45 1.08
CA HIS A 4 -4.10 24.39 1.87
C HIS A 4 -5.14 23.47 2.47
N ASP A 5 -6.19 24.02 3.08
CA ASP A 5 -7.30 23.22 3.60
C ASP A 5 -8.03 22.44 2.50
N TRP A 6 -8.17 23.00 1.30
CA TRP A 6 -8.67 22.27 0.14
C TRP A 6 -7.77 21.09 -0.25
N LEU A 7 -6.45 21.29 -0.28
CA LEU A 7 -5.49 20.22 -0.59
C LEU A 7 -5.53 19.09 0.44
N ILE A 8 -5.66 19.41 1.73
CA ILE A 8 -5.78 18.41 2.77
C ILE A 8 -7.10 17.64 2.65
N SER A 9 -8.21 18.35 2.39
CA SER A 9 -9.53 17.74 2.25
C SER A 9 -9.67 16.83 1.02
N LYS A 10 -8.77 16.93 0.04
CA LYS A 10 -8.84 16.16 -1.22
C LYS A 10 -8.50 14.69 -1.05
N TYR A 11 -7.53 14.36 -0.19
CA TYR A 11 -7.09 12.98 0.06
C TYR A 11 -6.88 12.73 1.56
N PRO A 12 -7.94 12.83 2.38
CA PRO A 12 -7.80 12.74 3.82
C PRO A 12 -7.41 11.33 4.26
N ILE A 13 -6.59 11.26 5.31
CA ILE A 13 -6.25 9.99 5.96
C ILE A 13 -7.39 9.62 6.91
N CYS A 14 -8.20 8.64 6.53
CA CYS A 14 -9.25 8.12 7.39
C CYS A 14 -8.68 7.10 8.38
N PHE A 15 -8.56 7.47 9.65
CA PHE A 15 -8.17 6.56 10.72
C PHE A 15 -9.10 6.70 11.93
N ARG A 16 -9.73 5.59 12.31
CA ARG A 16 -10.65 5.53 13.45
C ARG A 16 -9.89 5.10 14.71
N GLY A 17 -9.27 6.06 15.38
CA GLY A 17 -8.63 5.83 16.68
C GLY A 17 -9.63 5.87 17.85
N LYS A 18 -9.41 5.07 18.90
CA LYS A 18 -10.20 5.14 20.14
C LYS A 18 -9.86 6.36 21.01
N LYS A 19 -8.65 6.90 20.87
CA LYS A 19 -8.14 8.03 21.67
C LYS A 19 -8.47 9.35 20.98
N TRP A 20 -8.92 10.33 21.76
CA TRP A 20 -9.40 11.64 21.29
C TRP A 20 -8.35 12.45 20.49
N TYR A 21 -7.05 12.21 20.74
CA TYR A 21 -5.97 12.94 20.08
C TYR A 21 -5.58 12.38 18.71
N TRP A 22 -6.07 11.19 18.33
CA TRP A 22 -5.73 10.59 17.03
C TRP A 22 -6.04 11.50 15.83
N PRO A 23 -7.21 12.16 15.75
CA PRO A 23 -7.49 13.15 14.72
C PRO A 23 -6.43 14.23 14.61
N LEU A 24 -5.88 14.72 15.72
CA LEU A 24 -4.83 15.74 15.72
C LEU A 24 -3.53 15.22 15.08
N VAL A 25 -3.09 14.04 15.50
CA VAL A 25 -1.88 13.40 14.96
C VAL A 25 -2.00 13.19 13.45
N ILE A 26 -3.15 12.71 13.00
CA ILE A 26 -3.41 12.49 11.58
C ILE A 26 -3.41 13.81 10.81
N ARG A 27 -4.04 14.86 11.36
CA ARG A 27 -4.06 16.18 10.72
C ARG A 27 -2.67 16.75 10.55
N VAL A 28 -1.81 16.64 11.56
CA VAL A 28 -0.39 17.09 11.47
C VAL A 28 0.37 16.30 10.41
N LEU A 29 0.18 14.96 10.36
CA LEU A 29 0.78 14.12 9.34
C LEU A 29 0.34 14.55 7.93
N ASP A 30 -0.95 14.78 7.72
CA ASP A 30 -1.51 15.20 6.44
C ASP A 30 -0.98 16.57 6.00
N MET A 31 -0.91 17.53 6.93
CA MET A 31 -0.31 18.85 6.70
C MET A 31 1.16 18.74 6.28
N SER A 32 1.94 17.92 6.99
CA SER A 32 3.36 17.71 6.65
C SER A 32 3.55 17.13 5.25
N LEU A 33 2.66 16.23 4.83
CA LEU A 33 2.72 15.57 3.54
C LEU A 33 2.37 16.54 2.40
N VAL A 34 1.37 17.40 2.59
CA VAL A 34 1.03 18.48 1.65
C VAL A 34 2.17 19.49 1.55
N ASN A 35 2.79 19.87 2.67
CA ASN A 35 3.94 20.79 2.66
C ASN A 35 5.14 20.18 1.92
N ALA A 36 5.46 18.91 2.18
CA ALA A 36 6.51 18.20 1.46
C ALA A 36 6.24 18.13 -0.05
N TRP A 37 5.00 17.95 -0.46
CA TRP A 37 4.59 17.97 -1.87
C TRP A 37 4.77 19.35 -2.51
N ILE A 38 4.41 20.42 -1.80
CA ILE A 38 4.62 21.81 -2.27
C ILE A 38 6.12 22.06 -2.49
N ILE A 39 6.96 21.72 -1.51
CA ILE A 39 8.42 21.87 -1.59
C ILE A 39 8.98 21.03 -2.75
N TYR A 40 8.53 19.79 -2.90
CA TYR A 40 8.95 18.91 -3.98
C TYR A 40 8.67 19.52 -5.37
N ASN A 41 7.46 20.05 -5.58
CA ASN A 41 7.10 20.69 -6.85
C ASN A 41 7.76 22.06 -7.05
N GLN A 42 8.13 22.76 -5.97
CA GLN A 42 8.88 24.01 -6.07
C GLN A 42 10.32 23.78 -6.54
N ILE A 43 10.94 22.69 -6.09
CA ILE A 43 12.30 22.30 -6.48
C ILE A 43 12.29 21.67 -7.87
N ASN A 44 11.35 20.77 -8.16
CA ASN A 44 11.25 20.06 -9.43
C ASN A 44 10.20 20.73 -10.34
N LYS A 45 10.55 21.90 -10.88
CA LYS A 45 9.64 22.70 -11.72
C LYS A 45 9.30 22.01 -13.05
N ASP A 46 10.24 21.24 -13.59
CA ASP A 46 10.10 20.56 -14.89
C ASP A 46 9.32 19.23 -14.77
N GLU A 47 9.35 18.60 -13.59
CA GLU A 47 8.69 17.32 -13.32
C GLU A 47 7.76 17.41 -12.11
N THR A 48 6.68 18.19 -12.25
CA THR A 48 5.67 18.24 -11.19
C THR A 48 4.86 16.94 -11.12
N ILE A 49 4.60 16.48 -9.91
CA ILE A 49 3.83 15.25 -9.67
C ILE A 49 2.48 15.63 -9.04
N PRO A 50 1.36 15.00 -9.42
CA PRO A 50 0.09 15.20 -8.74
C PRO A 50 0.15 14.68 -7.28
N LEU A 51 -0.56 15.37 -6.37
CA LEU A 51 -0.54 15.07 -4.94
C LEU A 51 -0.81 13.58 -4.63
N LEU A 52 -1.75 12.94 -5.32
CA LEU A 52 -2.08 11.52 -5.12
C LEU A 52 -0.88 10.60 -5.39
N ASP A 53 -0.16 10.83 -6.49
CA ASP A 53 1.00 10.00 -6.84
C ASP A 53 2.18 10.25 -5.93
N PHE A 54 2.37 11.49 -5.48
CA PHE A 54 3.34 11.81 -4.45
C PHE A 54 3.08 11.01 -3.16
N ARG A 55 1.82 10.98 -2.68
CA ARG A 55 1.44 10.17 -1.50
C ARG A 55 1.74 8.69 -1.71
N ARG A 56 1.40 8.12 -2.88
CA ARG A 56 1.71 6.72 -3.21
C ARG A 56 3.21 6.45 -3.15
N ARG A 57 4.04 7.31 -3.76
CA ARG A 57 5.51 7.18 -3.74
C ARG A 57 6.06 7.18 -2.30
N VAL A 58 5.56 8.08 -1.45
CA VAL A 58 5.93 8.14 -0.02
C VAL A 58 5.54 6.84 0.71
N CYS A 59 4.31 6.36 0.53
CA CYS A 59 3.85 5.10 1.12
C CYS A 59 4.71 3.92 0.68
N PHE A 60 5.04 3.81 -0.60
CA PHE A 60 5.90 2.74 -1.12
C PHE A 60 7.33 2.84 -0.59
N ALA A 61 7.89 4.05 -0.48
CA ALA A 61 9.22 4.26 0.11
C ALA A 61 9.25 3.79 1.58
N TRP A 62 8.23 4.13 2.36
CA TRP A 62 8.11 3.67 3.75
C TRP A 62 7.94 2.15 3.87
N MET A 63 7.11 1.56 3.01
CA MET A 63 6.88 0.12 3.01
C MET A 63 8.14 -0.66 2.58
N LYS A 64 8.88 -0.17 1.58
CA LYS A 64 10.16 -0.76 1.17
C LYS A 64 11.18 -0.71 2.31
N LYS A 65 11.22 0.39 3.07
CA LYS A 65 12.09 0.52 4.26
C LYS A 65 11.69 -0.43 5.38
N SER A 66 10.42 -0.76 5.55
CA SER A 66 9.95 -1.67 6.62
C SER A 66 10.15 -3.16 6.32
N LYS A 67 10.28 -3.56 5.04
CA LYS A 67 10.47 -4.98 4.64
C LYS A 67 11.71 -5.64 5.25
N GLY A 68 12.74 -4.89 5.62
CA GLY A 68 13.92 -5.44 6.32
C GLY A 68 13.67 -5.93 7.76
N LYS A 69 12.46 -5.73 8.31
CA LYS A 69 12.11 -6.10 9.71
C LYS A 69 10.92 -7.05 9.83
N ALA A 70 10.34 -7.52 8.73
CA ALA A 70 9.17 -8.41 8.78
C ALA A 70 9.60 -9.86 9.03
N SER A 71 9.19 -10.40 10.18
CA SER A 71 9.31 -11.81 10.56
C SER A 71 8.52 -12.72 9.61
N LYS A 72 9.23 -13.63 8.93
CA LYS A 72 8.77 -14.82 8.18
C LYS A 72 7.79 -14.56 7.02
N PRO A 73 8.09 -15.03 5.79
CA PRO A 73 7.18 -14.89 4.66
C PRO A 73 5.87 -15.66 4.91
N THR A 74 4.74 -14.96 4.81
CA THR A 74 3.41 -15.58 4.84
C THR A 74 3.06 -16.09 3.44
N PRO A 75 2.62 -17.35 3.26
CA PRO A 75 2.18 -17.85 1.96
C PRO A 75 1.00 -17.02 1.44
N GLY A 76 1.15 -16.35 0.30
CA GLY A 76 0.12 -15.52 -0.32
C GLY A 76 0.37 -14.00 -0.30
N SER A 77 1.46 -13.54 0.33
CA SER A 77 1.99 -12.18 0.13
C SER A 77 2.59 -12.09 -1.28
N SER A 78 1.73 -11.99 -2.30
CA SER A 78 2.17 -11.50 -3.60
C SER A 78 2.62 -10.07 -3.35
N GLU A 79 3.92 -9.83 -3.39
CA GLU A 79 4.44 -8.48 -3.43
C GLU A 79 3.69 -7.75 -4.56
N VAL A 80 3.01 -6.65 -4.24
CA VAL A 80 2.49 -5.73 -5.26
C VAL A 80 3.74 -5.10 -5.89
N LEU A 81 4.37 -5.84 -6.80
CA LEU A 81 5.53 -5.45 -7.55
C LEU A 81 5.06 -4.46 -8.61
N LEU A 82 5.43 -3.20 -8.43
CA LEU A 82 5.35 -2.18 -9.47
C LEU A 82 6.48 -2.44 -10.46
N GLN A 83 6.23 -3.30 -11.47
CA GLN A 83 6.83 -3.29 -12.83
C GLN A 83 6.49 -4.59 -13.61
N PRO A 84 6.66 -4.63 -14.97
CA PRO A 84 6.18 -5.68 -15.90
C PRO A 84 6.85 -7.07 -15.78
N VAL A 85 7.28 -7.45 -14.57
CA VAL A 85 7.94 -8.72 -14.19
C VAL A 85 6.96 -9.92 -14.22
N ARG A 86 5.91 -9.88 -15.04
CA ARG A 86 5.04 -11.04 -15.26
C ARG A 86 5.01 -11.51 -16.70
N PHE A 87 5.81 -10.93 -17.58
CA PHE A 87 6.01 -11.47 -18.92
C PHE A 87 7.37 -12.16 -18.99
N ASP A 88 7.42 -13.38 -18.46
CA ASP A 88 8.64 -14.21 -18.48
C ASP A 88 8.94 -14.73 -19.89
N ASN A 89 8.11 -14.38 -20.90
CA ASN A 89 8.10 -14.94 -22.27
C ASN A 89 8.00 -16.46 -22.34
N VAL A 90 7.87 -17.12 -21.19
CA VAL A 90 7.54 -18.53 -21.06
C VAL A 90 6.03 -18.64 -21.18
N GLY A 91 5.55 -19.18 -22.29
CA GLY A 91 4.13 -19.48 -22.48
C GLY A 91 3.65 -20.50 -21.45
N HIS A 92 3.20 -20.04 -20.29
CA HIS A 92 2.64 -20.92 -19.26
C HIS A 92 1.32 -21.50 -19.76
N TYR A 93 1.33 -22.79 -20.10
CA TYR A 93 0.12 -23.56 -20.37
C TYR A 93 -0.43 -24.11 -19.05
N MET A 94 -1.76 -24.17 -18.92
CA MET A 94 -2.42 -24.77 -17.75
C MET A 94 -2.06 -26.25 -17.64
N THR A 95 -1.13 -26.60 -16.75
CA THR A 95 -0.79 -27.98 -16.42
C THR A 95 -1.54 -28.43 -15.18
N LYS A 96 -2.00 -29.69 -15.19
CA LYS A 96 -2.50 -30.34 -13.97
C LYS A 96 -1.31 -30.52 -13.03
N ARG A 97 -1.45 -30.05 -11.80
CA ARG A 97 -0.42 -30.19 -10.75
C ARG A 97 -0.55 -31.57 -10.11
N ASP A 98 0.56 -32.26 -9.93
CA ASP A 98 0.57 -33.65 -9.42
C ASP A 98 0.08 -33.80 -7.98
N LYS A 99 0.21 -32.76 -7.15
CA LYS A 99 -0.16 -32.81 -5.72
C LYS A 99 -0.91 -31.56 -5.28
N LYS A 100 -2.10 -31.75 -4.70
CA LYS A 100 -2.89 -30.68 -4.05
C LYS A 100 -2.18 -30.28 -2.75
N ARG A 101 -1.93 -28.98 -2.57
CA ARG A 101 -1.15 -28.44 -1.42
C ARG A 101 -2.02 -28.15 -0.18
N ARG A 102 -3.34 -28.23 -0.29
CA ARG A 102 -4.29 -28.00 0.81
C ARG A 102 -5.27 -29.16 0.88
N CYS A 103 -5.55 -29.66 2.09
CA CYS A 103 -6.61 -30.64 2.28
C CYS A 103 -7.97 -29.99 1.92
N GLU A 104 -8.79 -30.74 1.21
CA GLU A 104 -10.22 -30.50 1.11
C GLU A 104 -10.80 -30.92 2.46
N ASP A 105 -11.47 -30.03 3.18
CA ASP A 105 -12.09 -30.36 4.46
C ASP A 105 -13.10 -31.49 4.25
N LYS A 106 -12.69 -32.73 4.52
CA LYS A 106 -13.60 -33.87 4.51
C LYS A 106 -14.52 -33.69 5.71
N VAL A 107 -15.80 -33.42 5.44
CA VAL A 107 -16.87 -33.42 6.45
C VAL A 107 -16.81 -34.76 7.21
N VAL A 108 -16.42 -34.71 8.48
CA VAL A 108 -16.42 -35.87 9.37
C VAL A 108 -17.88 -36.22 9.66
N ARG A 109 -18.42 -37.24 8.98
CA ARG A 109 -19.69 -37.85 9.36
C ARG A 109 -19.48 -38.57 10.69
N LYS A 110 -20.08 -38.06 11.77
CA LYS A 110 -20.19 -38.77 13.04
C LYS A 110 -21.28 -39.83 12.87
N ASN A 111 -20.92 -41.10 12.96
CA ASN A 111 -21.90 -42.19 12.99
C ASN A 111 -22.62 -42.17 14.35
N LEU A 112 -23.94 -42.34 14.29
CA LEU A 112 -24.85 -42.45 15.44
C LEU A 112 -24.67 -43.81 16.13
#